data_AF-A0A382Y083-F1
#
_entry.id   AF-A0A382Y083-F1
#
_cell.length_a   1.000
_cell.length_b   1.000
_cell.length_c   1.000
_cell.angle_alpha   90.00
_cell.angle_beta   90.00
_cell.angle_gamma   90.00
#
_symmetry.space_group_name_H-M   'P 1'
#
loop_
_entity.id
_entity.type
_entity.pdbx_description
1 polymer ?
#
loop_
_entity_poly.entity_id
_entity_poly.type
_entity_poly.pdbx_seq_one_letter_code
_entity_poly.pdbx_strand_id
1 'polypeptide(L)'
;MAESDMSSLLSKLDTGDMAGFTRLFVDDLEAAMAIDVGIEADSDWSGVICLGMGGSGASGQFLKSLADAEGGLPFVVWNDYGLPSWWGPDWLVLATSYSGDTEEALDG
;
A
#
# COMPACT_ATOMS: atom_id res chain seq x y z
N MET A 1 -35.68 -12.32 6.81
CA MET A 1 -35.31 -10.93 7.18
C MET A 1 -35.62 -10.08 5.97
N ALA A 2 -36.48 -9.08 6.11
CA ALA A 2 -36.93 -8.30 4.97
C ALA A 2 -35.76 -7.44 4.45
N GLU A 3 -35.52 -7.47 3.15
CA GLU A 3 -34.47 -6.74 2.42
C GLU A 3 -34.51 -5.22 2.68
N SER A 4 -35.66 -4.71 3.15
CA SER A 4 -35.89 -3.33 3.59
C SER A 4 -35.14 -2.90 4.86
N ASP A 5 -34.51 -3.82 5.59
CA ASP A 5 -33.81 -3.52 6.85
C ASP A 5 -32.33 -3.18 6.64
N MET A 6 -31.65 -3.88 5.71
CA MET A 6 -30.21 -3.79 5.56
C MET A 6 -29.73 -2.42 5.05
N SER A 7 -30.41 -1.85 4.05
CA SER A 7 -30.05 -0.52 3.52
C SER A 7 -30.21 0.58 4.57
N SER A 8 -31.30 0.51 5.36
CA SER A 8 -31.52 1.45 6.45
C SER A 8 -30.46 1.31 7.55
N LEU A 9 -30.11 0.07 7.94
CA LEU A 9 -29.04 -0.18 8.90
C LEU A 9 -27.69 0.32 8.41
N LEU A 10 -27.38 0.10 7.13
CA LEU A 10 -26.13 0.57 6.52
C LEU A 10 -26.03 2.09 6.61
N SER A 11 -27.07 2.83 6.19
CA SER A 11 -27.10 4.29 6.29
C SER A 11 -26.94 4.85 7.71
N LYS A 12 -27.35 4.07 8.72
CA LYS A 12 -27.34 4.49 10.13
C LYS A 12 -26.04 4.15 10.84
N LEU A 13 -25.43 3.02 10.50
CA LEU A 13 -24.29 2.46 11.21
C LEU A 13 -22.96 2.68 10.50
N ASP A 14 -22.96 2.79 9.17
CA ASP A 14 -21.75 2.97 8.37
C ASP A 14 -21.49 4.47 8.11
N THR A 15 -21.26 5.23 9.18
CA THR A 15 -21.03 6.68 9.09
C THR A 15 -19.74 7.05 8.35
N GLY A 16 -18.84 6.08 8.15
CA GLY A 16 -17.57 6.25 7.43
C GLY A 16 -17.62 5.78 5.98
N ASP A 17 -18.76 5.29 5.49
CA ASP A 17 -18.93 4.73 4.14
C ASP A 17 -17.95 3.57 3.80
N MET A 18 -17.64 2.73 4.79
CA MET A 18 -16.78 1.55 4.61
C MET A 18 -17.32 0.58 3.57
N ALA A 19 -18.64 0.45 3.49
CA ALA A 19 -19.30 -0.34 2.46
C ALA A 19 -19.18 0.30 1.07
N GLY A 20 -19.15 1.62 0.98
CA GLY A 20 -18.82 2.35 -0.24
C GLY A 20 -17.42 2.01 -0.73
N PHE A 21 -16.40 2.18 0.11
CA PHE A 21 -15.01 1.83 -0.22
C PHE A 21 -14.86 0.36 -0.66
N THR A 22 -15.55 -0.57 0.03
CA THR A 22 -15.49 -1.99 -0.35
C THR A 22 -16.11 -2.25 -1.72
N ARG A 23 -17.18 -1.52 -2.08
CA ARG A 23 -17.84 -1.66 -3.39
C ARG A 23 -17.01 -1.07 -4.53
N LEU A 24 -16.23 -0.02 -4.24
CA LEU A 24 -15.35 0.64 -5.21
C LEU A 24 -14.09 -0.16 -5.55
N PHE A 25 -13.76 -1.20 -4.77
CA PHE A 25 -12.51 -1.95 -4.90
C PHE A 25 -12.16 -2.38 -6.34
N VAL A 26 -13.14 -2.83 -7.13
CA VAL A 26 -12.89 -3.26 -8.52
C VAL A 26 -12.49 -2.06 -9.39
N ASP A 27 -13.24 -0.96 -9.29
CA ASP A 27 -12.97 0.25 -10.06
C ASP A 27 -11.62 0.87 -9.64
N ASP A 28 -11.32 0.90 -8.34
CA ASP A 28 -10.05 1.39 -7.80
C ASP A 28 -8.87 0.53 -8.26
N LEU A 29 -9.03 -0.80 -8.32
CA LEU A 29 -8.01 -1.71 -8.82
C LEU A 29 -7.76 -1.51 -10.32
N GLU A 30 -8.82 -1.40 -11.13
CA GLU A 30 -8.70 -1.14 -12.57
C GLU A 30 -8.00 0.21 -12.83
N ALA A 31 -8.38 1.24 -12.08
CA ALA A 31 -7.72 2.54 -12.14
C ALA A 31 -6.25 2.43 -11.76
N ALA A 32 -5.92 1.73 -10.66
CA ALA A 32 -4.54 1.54 -10.21
C ALA A 32 -3.68 0.80 -11.24
N MET A 33 -4.22 -0.21 -11.93
CA MET A 33 -3.52 -0.95 -12.98
C MET A 33 -3.25 -0.11 -14.23
N ALA A 34 -4.02 0.96 -14.45
CA ALA A 34 -3.85 1.87 -15.58
C ALA A 34 -2.88 3.03 -15.30
N ILE A 35 -2.44 3.19 -14.05
CA ILE A 35 -1.51 4.26 -13.67
C ILE A 35 -0.10 3.94 -14.18
N ASP A 36 0.50 4.90 -14.89
CA ASP A 36 1.93 4.90 -15.13
C ASP A 36 2.65 5.49 -13.91
N VAL A 37 3.40 4.64 -13.21
CA VAL A 37 4.17 5.02 -12.02
C VAL A 37 5.51 5.68 -12.36
N GLY A 38 5.91 5.71 -13.64
CA GLY A 38 7.14 6.35 -14.08
C GLY A 38 8.42 5.67 -13.58
N ILE A 39 8.33 4.40 -13.16
CA ILE A 39 9.49 3.60 -12.74
C ILE A 39 10.04 2.87 -13.96
N GLU A 40 11.31 3.13 -14.30
CA GLU A 40 11.98 2.44 -15.40
C GLU A 40 12.33 0.99 -15.04
N ALA A 41 11.99 0.06 -15.93
CA ALA A 41 12.17 -1.38 -15.69
C ALA A 41 13.65 -1.84 -15.66
N ASP A 42 14.57 -1.11 -16.30
CA ASP A 42 16.00 -1.43 -16.41
C ASP A 42 16.86 -0.65 -15.40
N SER A 43 16.33 -0.47 -14.19
CA SER A 43 17.06 0.23 -13.13
C SER A 43 17.92 -0.75 -12.33
N ASP A 44 19.21 -0.42 -12.15
CA ASP A 44 20.20 -1.20 -11.40
C ASP A 44 20.01 -1.08 -9.87
N TRP A 45 18.79 -1.32 -9.38
CA TRP A 45 18.52 -1.28 -7.94
C TRP A 45 19.08 -2.51 -7.22
N SER A 46 19.64 -2.30 -6.03
CA SER A 46 20.06 -3.38 -5.13
C SER A 46 18.92 -3.96 -4.29
N GLY A 47 17.78 -3.26 -4.23
CA GLY A 47 16.61 -3.68 -3.47
C GLY A 47 15.52 -2.60 -3.42
N VAL A 48 14.39 -2.95 -2.81
CA VAL A 48 13.25 -2.07 -2.59
C VAL A 48 12.95 -1.97 -1.10
N ILE A 49 12.80 -0.74 -0.59
CA ILE A 49 12.26 -0.45 0.75
C ILE A 49 10.88 0.17 0.57
N CYS A 50 9.85 -0.46 1.12
CA CYS A 50 8.50 0.05 1.17
C CYS A 50 8.21 0.63 2.57
N LEU A 51 8.01 1.94 2.64
CA LEU A 51 7.60 2.64 3.86
C LEU A 51 6.08 2.59 3.98
N GLY A 52 5.58 2.11 5.11
CA GLY A 52 4.13 2.06 5.32
C GLY A 52 3.73 1.51 6.67
N MET A 53 2.82 2.23 7.33
CA MET A 53 2.25 1.84 8.63
C MET A 53 0.90 1.15 8.44
N GLY A 54 0.65 0.12 9.26
CA GLY A 54 -0.65 -0.57 9.31
C GLY A 54 -1.16 -1.02 7.93
N GLY A 55 -2.33 -0.51 7.52
CA GLY A 55 -2.94 -0.83 6.23
C GLY A 55 -2.09 -0.42 5.02
N SER A 56 -1.32 0.67 5.12
CA SER A 56 -0.42 1.09 4.03
C SER A 56 0.77 0.15 3.89
N GLY A 57 1.26 -0.43 4.99
CA GLY A 57 2.29 -1.47 4.96
C GLY A 57 1.79 -2.83 4.45
N ALA A 58 0.47 -3.07 4.44
CA ALA A 58 -0.10 -4.36 4.07
C ALA A 58 0.12 -4.71 2.58
N SER A 59 0.03 -3.74 1.68
CA SER A 59 0.36 -3.94 0.25
C SER A 59 1.86 -4.25 0.07
N GLY A 60 2.73 -3.56 0.80
CA GLY A 60 4.16 -3.86 0.84
C GLY A 60 4.46 -5.29 1.32
N GLN A 61 3.72 -5.79 2.30
CA GLN A 61 3.88 -7.18 2.78
C GLN A 61 3.46 -8.21 1.73
N PHE A 62 2.41 -7.92 0.95
CA PHE A 62 2.02 -8.75 -0.17
C PHE A 62 3.11 -8.78 -1.24
N LEU A 63 3.65 -7.63 -1.63
CA LEU A 63 4.76 -7.53 -2.60
C LEU A 63 6.02 -8.25 -2.12
N LYS A 64 6.36 -8.10 -0.83
CA LYS A 64 7.45 -8.85 -0.21
C LYS A 64 7.25 -10.36 -0.35
N SER A 65 6.05 -10.85 -0.02
CA SER A 65 5.75 -12.29 -0.10
C SER A 65 5.88 -12.82 -1.53
N LEU A 66 5.48 -12.01 -2.52
CA LEU A 66 5.64 -12.33 -3.93
C LEU A 66 7.13 -12.37 -4.35
N ALA A 67 7.91 -11.36 -3.96
CA ALA A 67 9.34 -11.30 -4.24
C ALA A 67 10.12 -12.44 -3.56
N ASP A 68 9.77 -12.79 -2.32
CA ASP A 68 10.36 -13.91 -1.59
C ASP A 68 10.04 -15.27 -2.26
N ALA A 69 8.87 -15.39 -2.90
CA ALA A 69 8.41 -16.62 -3.55
C ALA A 69 8.95 -16.80 -4.98
N GLU A 70 8.90 -15.74 -5.79
CA GLU A 70 9.26 -15.78 -7.22
C GLU A 70 10.74 -15.38 -7.46
N GLY A 71 11.41 -14.86 -6.43
CA GLY A 71 12.77 -14.32 -6.52
C GLY A 71 12.82 -12.93 -7.13
N GLY A 72 14.03 -12.38 -7.24
CA GLY A 72 14.28 -11.03 -7.75
C GLY A 72 15.05 -10.18 -6.75
N LEU A 73 14.76 -8.88 -6.72
CA LEU A 73 15.38 -7.95 -5.79
C LEU A 73 14.85 -8.14 -4.36
N PRO A 74 15.68 -7.96 -3.33
CA PRO A 74 15.21 -7.91 -1.95
C PRO A 74 14.11 -6.86 -1.79
N PHE A 75 13.00 -7.23 -1.17
CA PHE A 75 11.90 -6.31 -0.86
C PHE A 75 11.69 -6.25 0.66
N VAL A 76 11.83 -5.06 1.23
CA VAL A 76 11.74 -4.84 2.68
C VAL A 76 10.60 -3.89 2.97
N VAL A 77 9.69 -4.30 3.86
CA VAL A 77 8.69 -3.40 4.43
C VAL A 77 9.28 -2.79 5.69
N TRP A 78 9.32 -1.46 5.73
CA TRP A 78 9.83 -0.68 6.85
C TRP A 78 8.71 0.15 7.45
N ASN A 79 8.51 -0.02 8.74
CA ASN A 79 7.40 0.53 9.52
C ASN A 79 7.91 1.14 10.84
N ASP A 80 9.12 1.70 10.77
CA ASP A 80 9.78 2.40 11.87
C ASP A 80 10.26 3.76 11.34
N TYR A 81 10.70 4.62 12.25
CA TYR A 81 11.26 5.93 11.92
C TYR A 81 12.60 5.82 11.18
N GLY A 82 12.89 6.83 10.36
CA GLY A 82 14.05 6.88 9.47
C GLY A 82 14.14 5.70 8.51
N LEU A 83 15.35 5.50 7.96
CA LEU A 83 15.67 4.34 7.12
C LEU A 83 16.61 3.37 7.85
N PRO A 84 16.52 2.06 7.55
CA PRO A 84 17.40 1.07 8.16
C PRO A 84 18.87 1.39 7.86
N SER A 85 19.76 1.39 8.86
CA SER A 85 21.16 1.84 8.72
C SER A 85 22.01 1.14 7.65
N TRP A 86 21.56 -0.02 7.15
CA TRP A 86 22.21 -0.78 6.08
C TRP A 86 21.73 -0.40 4.67
N TRP A 87 20.77 0.51 4.53
CA TRP A 87 20.27 0.96 3.23
C TRP A 87 21.35 1.69 2.43
N GLY A 88 21.27 1.59 1.11
CA GLY A 88 22.21 2.21 0.17
C GLY A 88 21.52 3.15 -0.82
N PRO A 89 22.25 4.08 -1.45
CA PRO A 89 21.70 5.04 -2.42
C PRO A 89 21.19 4.38 -3.73
N ASP A 90 21.50 3.11 -3.90
CA ASP A 90 21.08 2.22 -4.99
C ASP A 90 19.84 1.40 -4.62
N TRP A 91 19.09 1.80 -3.60
CA TRP A 91 17.80 1.21 -3.24
C TRP A 91 16.64 2.09 -3.72
N LEU A 92 15.58 1.46 -4.22
CA LEU A 92 14.32 2.13 -4.51
C LEU A 92 13.52 2.27 -3.21
N VAL A 93 13.05 3.49 -2.90
CA VAL A 93 12.17 3.75 -1.76
C VAL A 93 10.74 4.00 -2.26
N LEU A 94 9.80 3.20 -1.77
CA LEU A 94 8.36 3.31 -2.05
C LEU A 94 7.61 3.72 -0.78
N ALA A 95 7.23 4.99 -0.68
CA ALA A 95 6.45 5.47 0.46
C ALA A 95 4.94 5.34 0.18
N THR A 96 4.23 4.65 1.08
CA THR A 96 2.78 4.46 1.00
C THR A 96 2.11 5.06 2.23
N SER A 97 1.21 6.02 2.02
CA SER A 97 0.40 6.63 3.07
C SER A 97 -0.94 7.04 2.50
N TYR A 98 -2.03 6.59 3.14
CA TYR A 98 -3.37 7.04 2.76
C TYR A 98 -3.61 8.51 3.13
N SER A 99 -3.08 8.96 4.27
CA SER A 99 -3.24 10.35 4.73
C SER A 99 -2.28 11.32 4.03
N GLY A 100 -1.20 10.82 3.42
CA GLY A 100 -0.11 11.65 2.90
C GLY A 100 0.82 12.22 3.98
N ASP A 101 0.33 12.36 5.22
CA ASP A 101 1.03 13.02 6.33
C ASP A 101 1.57 12.06 7.40
N THR A 102 1.71 10.76 7.10
CA THR A 102 2.23 9.79 8.10
C THR A 102 3.69 10.13 8.40
N GLU A 103 3.98 10.49 9.66
CA GLU A 103 5.29 10.99 10.11
C GLU A 103 6.42 10.02 9.75
N GLU A 104 6.19 8.73 9.92
CA GLU A 104 7.16 7.65 9.62
C GLU A 104 7.48 7.55 8.12
N ALA A 105 6.55 7.94 7.24
CA ALA A 105 6.79 7.99 5.80
C ALA A 105 7.49 9.31 5.38
N LEU A 106 7.42 10.35 6.21
CA LEU A 106 8.05 11.66 5.95
C LEU A 106 9.44 11.79 6.57
N ASP A 107 9.71 11.05 7.64
CA ASP A 107 11.02 10.98 8.31
C ASP A 107 11.99 10.03 7.60
N GLY A 108 11.45 9.05 6.87
CA GLY A 108 12.21 8.11 6.03
C GLY A 108 12.68 8.69 4.70
#